data_AF-A0AB37XUK1-F1
#
_entry.id   AF-A0AB37XUK1-F1
#
_cell.length_a   1.000
_cell.length_b   1.000
_cell.length_c   1.000
_cell.angle_alpha   90.00
_cell.angle_beta   90.00
_cell.angle_gamma   90.00
#
_symmetry.space_group_name_H-M   'P 1'
#
loop_
_entity.id
_entity.type
_entity.pdbx_description
1 polymer ?
#
loop_
_entity_poly.entity_id
_entity_poly.type
_entity_poly.pdbx_seq_one_letter_code
_entity_poly.pdbx_strand_id
1 'polypeptide(L)'
;MDINVLATIFKFILFVVEIYYFGMIIYFFTSWVPSIRETKVGYFLAKIYEPFLQPFRKVIPPIGIIDIPSIAAIIVLVLFQKGLLQIFNLILIQLT
;
A
#
# COMPACT_ATOMS: atom_id res chain seq x y z
N MET A 1 -1.86 -6.23 28.87
CA MET A 1 -2.12 -5.14 27.92
C MET A 1 -3.61 -5.06 27.74
N ASP A 2 -4.21 -3.91 27.98
CA ASP A 2 -5.67 -3.77 27.91
C ASP A 2 -6.15 -3.93 26.46
N ILE A 3 -7.30 -4.59 26.28
CA ILE A 3 -7.93 -4.82 24.97
C ILE A 3 -8.10 -3.52 24.17
N ASN A 4 -8.34 -2.42 24.86
CA ASN A 4 -8.45 -1.07 24.28
C ASN A 4 -7.12 -0.57 23.71
N VAL A 5 -6.01 -0.81 24.41
CA VAL A 5 -4.68 -0.44 23.94
C VAL A 5 -4.33 -1.23 22.68
N LEU A 6 -4.60 -2.54 22.68
CA LEU A 6 -4.41 -3.39 21.51
C LEU A 6 -5.23 -2.91 20.31
N ALA A 7 -6.51 -2.61 20.53
CA ALA A 7 -7.39 -2.10 19.48
C ALA A 7 -6.91 -0.76 18.90
N THR A 8 -6.42 0.16 19.73
CA THR A 8 -5.87 1.43 19.27
C THR A 8 -4.63 1.23 18.41
N ILE A 9 -3.71 0.34 18.81
CA ILE A 9 -2.51 0.02 18.02
C ILE A 9 -2.90 -0.54 16.65
N PHE A 10 -3.82 -1.51 16.62
CA PHE A 10 -4.29 -2.10 15.36
C PHE A 10 -4.97 -1.08 14.44
N LYS A 11 -5.82 -0.20 14.99
CA LYS A 11 -6.45 0.89 14.22
C LYS A 11 -5.41 1.83 13.63
N PHE A 12 -4.37 2.17 14.40
CA PHE A 12 -3.29 3.02 13.90
C PHE A 12 -2.53 2.37 12.75
N ILE A 13 -2.21 1.08 12.85
CA ILE A 13 -1.57 0.33 11.75
C ILE A 13 -2.44 0.34 10.50
N LEU A 14 -3.74 0.06 10.63
CA LEU A 14 -4.67 0.06 9.50
C LEU A 14 -4.79 1.44 8.85
N PHE A 15 -4.80 2.50 9.65
CA PHE A 15 -4.80 3.88 9.16
C PHE A 15 -3.54 4.20 8.32
N VAL A 16 -2.35 3.78 8.77
CA VAL A 16 -1.11 3.96 8.01
C VAL A 16 -1.14 3.16 6.70
N VAL A 17 -1.65 1.92 6.72
CA VAL A 17 -1.81 1.10 5.51
C VAL A 17 -2.78 1.75 4.53
N GLU A 18 -3.86 2.34 5.01
CA GLU A 18 -4.85 3.06 4.19
C GLU A 18 -4.23 4.29 3.51
N ILE A 19 -3.48 5.11 4.24
CA ILE A 19 -2.72 6.24 3.66
C ILE A 19 -1.76 5.72 2.57
N TYR A 20 -1.02 4.65 2.86
CA TYR A 20 -0.08 4.08 1.91
C TYR A 20 -0.79 3.56 0.65
N TYR A 21 -1.95 2.92 0.80
CA TYR A 21 -2.80 2.45 -0.28
C TYR A 21 -3.29 3.57 -1.20
N PHE A 22 -3.87 4.64 -0.64
CA PHE A 22 -4.33 5.77 -1.45
C PHE A 22 -3.16 6.50 -2.13
N GLY A 23 -2.02 6.63 -1.45
CA GLY A 23 -0.84 7.21 -2.07
C GLY A 23 -0.25 6.32 -3.18
N MET A 24 -0.36 4.99 -3.09
CA MET A 24 -0.01 4.08 -4.20
C MET A 24 -0.93 4.28 -5.40
N ILE A 25 -2.23 4.51 -5.18
CA ILE A 25 -3.17 4.85 -6.26
C ILE A 25 -2.76 6.16 -6.94
N ILE A 26 -2.43 7.19 -6.15
CA ILE A 26 -1.94 8.47 -6.70
C ILE A 26 -0.67 8.22 -7.51
N TYR A 27 0.28 7.44 -6.98
CA TYR A 27 1.52 7.11 -7.67
C TYR A 27 1.29 6.37 -8.99
N PHE A 28 0.37 5.40 -9.01
CA PHE A 28 -0.06 4.70 -10.22
C PHE A 28 -0.49 5.68 -11.31
N PHE A 29 -1.34 6.66 -11.00
CA PHE A 29 -1.80 7.64 -11.99
C PHE A 29 -0.68 8.55 -12.51
N THR A 30 0.43 8.73 -11.78
CA THR A 30 1.59 9.46 -12.32
C THR A 30 2.22 8.76 -13.52
N SER A 31 1.98 7.45 -13.72
CA SER A 31 2.47 6.76 -14.90
C SER A 31 1.77 7.22 -16.19
N TRP A 32 0.52 7.67 -16.10
CA TRP A 32 -0.29 8.11 -17.25
C TRP A 32 0.11 9.50 -17.75
N VAL A 33 0.73 10.30 -16.89
CA VAL A 33 1.19 11.65 -17.20
C VAL A 33 2.68 11.76 -16.86
N PRO A 34 3.58 11.42 -17.80
CA PRO A 34 5.02 11.35 -17.55
C PRO A 34 5.63 12.62 -16.95
N SER A 35 5.12 13.80 -17.32
CA SER A 35 5.59 15.08 -16.77
C SER A 35 5.40 15.20 -15.25
N ILE A 36 4.46 14.46 -14.64
CA ILE A 36 4.29 14.44 -13.18
C ILE A 36 5.47 13.73 -12.51
N ARG A 37 6.02 12.68 -13.13
CA ARG A 37 7.16 11.92 -12.58
C ARG A 37 8.43 12.75 -12.48
N GLU A 38 8.57 13.75 -13.34
CA GLU A 38 9.72 14.68 -13.37
C GLU A 38 9.61 15.80 -12.33
N THR A 39 8.44 15.96 -11.68
CA THR A 39 8.26 16.96 -10.62
C THR A 39 8.88 16.51 -9.30
N LYS A 40 9.10 17.47 -8.38
CA LYS A 40 9.52 17.17 -6.99
C LYS A 40 8.57 16.19 -6.29
N VAL A 41 7.26 16.28 -6.56
CA VAL A 41 6.25 15.39 -6.00
C VAL A 41 6.40 13.98 -6.60
N GLY A 42 6.61 13.88 -7.91
CA GLY A 42 6.88 12.60 -8.58
C GLY A 42 8.08 11.87 -8.01
N TYR A 43 9.21 12.57 -7.82
CA TYR A 43 10.41 12.01 -7.19
C TYR A 43 10.17 11.58 -5.74
N PHE A 44 9.43 12.38 -4.97
CA PHE A 44 9.08 12.03 -3.59
C PHE A 44 8.25 10.74 -3.52
N LEU A 45 7.21 10.63 -4.34
CA LEU A 45 6.38 9.42 -4.41
C LEU A 45 7.20 8.22 -4.87
N ALA A 46 8.05 8.38 -5.90
CA ALA A 46 8.94 7.31 -6.36
C ALA A 46 9.83 6.79 -5.23
N LYS A 47 10.41 7.67 -4.40
CA LYS A 47 11.24 7.27 -3.26
C LYS A 47 10.48 6.42 -2.23
N ILE A 48 9.18 6.64 -2.07
CA ILE A 48 8.32 5.89 -1.15
C ILE A 48 7.89 4.56 -1.76
N TYR A 49 7.41 4.57 -3.01
CA TYR A 49 6.70 3.43 -3.60
C TYR A 49 7.60 2.51 -4.43
N GLU A 50 8.67 3.01 -5.07
CA GLU A 50 9.54 2.17 -5.89
C GLU A 50 10.16 1.00 -5.12
N PRO A 51 10.68 1.15 -3.88
CA PRO A 51 11.23 0.01 -3.15
C PRO A 51 10.23 -1.15 -2.99
N PHE A 52 8.95 -0.84 -2.79
CA PHE A 52 7.88 -1.83 -2.71
C PHE A 52 7.52 -2.39 -4.09
N LEU A 53 7.61 -1.59 -5.16
CA LEU A 53 7.31 -2.00 -6.53
C LEU A 53 8.44 -2.81 -7.18
N GLN A 54 9.70 -2.66 -6.75
CA GLN A 54 10.88 -3.33 -7.32
C GLN A 54 10.70 -4.85 -7.50
N PRO A 55 10.20 -5.62 -6.50
CA PRO A 55 9.93 -7.04 -6.67
C PRO A 55 8.88 -7.31 -7.77
N PHE A 56 7.81 -6.52 -7.84
CA PHE A 56 6.78 -6.65 -8.87
C PHE A 56 7.31 -6.33 -10.26
N ARG A 57 8.13 -5.28 -10.38
CA ARG A 57 8.77 -4.87 -11.65
C ARG A 57 9.67 -5.95 -12.24
N LYS A 58 10.29 -6.79 -11.41
CA LYS A 58 11.11 -7.93 -11.85
C LYS A 58 10.27 -9.06 -12.47
N VAL A 59 9.02 -9.22 -12.01
CA VAL A 59 8.13 -10.29 -12.47
C VAL A 59 7.27 -9.83 -13.64
N ILE A 60 6.76 -8.60 -13.58
CA ILE A 60 5.84 -8.04 -14.56
C ILE A 60 6.36 -6.66 -14.97
N PRO A 61 7.09 -6.53 -16.10
CA PRO A 61 7.55 -5.23 -16.55
C PRO A 61 6.37 -4.33 -16.96
N PRO A 62 6.51 -2.99 -16.86
CA PRO A 62 5.50 -2.06 -17.34
C PRO A 62 5.30 -2.21 -18.86
N ILE A 63 4.06 -2.04 -19.32
CA ILE A 63 3.70 -2.13 -20.75
C ILE A 63 3.31 -0.74 -21.23
N GLY A 64 4.19 -0.12 -22.03
CA GLY A 64 4.00 1.25 -22.49
C GLY A 64 3.91 2.24 -21.33
N ILE A 65 2.80 2.97 -21.25
CA ILE A 65 2.54 4.01 -20.24
C ILE A 65 1.85 3.43 -18.98
N ILE A 66 1.35 2.20 -19.04
CA ILE A 66 0.58 1.58 -17.96
C ILE A 66 1.53 0.89 -16.96
N ASP A 67 1.46 1.31 -15.70
CA ASP A 67 2.24 0.73 -14.61
C ASP A 67 1.53 -0.47 -13.98
N ILE A 68 1.57 -1.60 -14.68
CA ILE A 68 1.02 -2.89 -14.22
C ILE A 68 1.56 -3.33 -12.84
N PRO A 69 2.87 -3.16 -12.53
CA PRO A 69 3.39 -3.40 -11.17
C PRO A 69 2.59 -2.73 -10.06
N SER A 70 2.18 -1.47 -10.27
CA SER A 70 1.42 -0.72 -9.29
C SER A 70 0.02 -1.28 -9.08
N ILE A 71 -0.62 -1.83 -10.12
CA ILE A 71 -1.90 -2.55 -9.99
C ILE A 71 -1.73 -3.81 -9.12
N ALA A 72 -0.70 -4.61 -9.38
CA ALA A 72 -0.40 -5.80 -8.59
C ALA A 72 -0.14 -5.44 -7.12
N ALA A 73 0.63 -4.37 -6.89
CA ALA A 73 0.91 -3.86 -5.56
C ALA A 73 -0.35 -3.37 -4.81
N ILE A 74 -1.28 -2.70 -5.50
CA ILE A 74 -2.59 -2.29 -4.96
C ILE A 74 -3.39 -3.52 -4.53
N ILE A 75 -3.45 -4.57 -5.36
CA ILE A 75 -4.14 -5.82 -5.01
C ILE A 75 -3.52 -6.44 -3.75
N VAL A 76 -2.19 -6.50 -3.69
CA VAL A 76 -1.49 -7.01 -2.49
C VAL A 76 -1.80 -6.19 -1.25
N LEU A 77 -1.87 -4.86 -1.36
CA LEU A 77 -2.23 -3.99 -0.23
C LEU A 77 -3.66 -4.25 0.26
N VAL A 78 -4.63 -4.46 -0.64
CA VAL A 78 -6.01 -4.82 -0.27
C VAL A 78 -6.04 -6.16 0.47
N LEU A 79 -5.32 -7.16 -0.03
CA LEU A 79 -5.24 -8.47 0.61
C LEU A 79 -4.56 -8.38 1.98
N PHE A 80 -3.50 -7.59 2.08
CA PHE A 80 -2.79 -7.33 3.33
C PHE A 80 -3.68 -6.66 4.36
N GLN A 81 -4.42 -5.61 3.99
CA GLN A 81 -5.35 -4.92 4.89
C GLN A 81 -6.45 -5.87 5.39
N LYS A 82 -7.05 -6.68 4.51
CA LYS A 82 -8.05 -7.69 4.89
C LYS A 82 -7.45 -8.75 5.82
N GLY A 83 -6.22 -9.20 5.54
CA GLY A 83 -5.49 -10.14 6.40
C GLY A 83 -5.25 -9.58 7.80
N LEU A 84 -4.81 -8.33 7.91
CA LEU A 84 -4.62 -7.64 9.19
C LEU A 84 -5.92 -7.57 10.00
N LEU A 85 -7.03 -7.21 9.36
CA LEU A 85 -8.35 -7.18 10.00
C LEU A 85 -8.76 -8.57 10.52
N GLN A 86 -8.55 -9.61 9.71
CA GLN A 86 -8.89 -10.97 10.10
C GLN A 86 -8.04 -11.45 11.28
N ILE A 87 -6.73 -11.19 11.27
CA ILE A 87 -5.83 -11.54 12.38
C ILE A 87 -6.26 -10.81 13.65
N PHE A 88 -6.59 -9.53 13.57
CA PHE A 88 -7.08 -8.77 14.72
C PHE A 88 -8.37 -9.38 15.29
N ASN A 89 -9.33 -9.72 14.43
CA ASN A 89 -10.59 -10.35 14.85
C ASN A 89 -10.35 -11.70 15.54
N LEU A 90 -9.42 -12.53 15.02
CA LEU A 90 -9.05 -13.80 15.65
C LEU A 90 -8.46 -13.59 17.05
N ILE A 91 -7.59 -12.59 17.20
CA ILE A 91 -6.99 -12.25 18.50
C ILE A 91 -8.08 -11.77 19.47
N LEU A 92 -9.00 -10.91 19.02
CA LEU A 92 -10.12 -10.44 19.86
C LEU A 92 -10.98 -11.60 20.36
N ILE A 93 -11.35 -12.53 19.49
CA ILE A 93 -12.15 -13.71 19.86
C ILE A 93 -11.46 -14.57 20.91
N GLN A 94 -10.13 -14.68 20.87
CA GLN A 94 -9.37 -15.46 21.85
C GLN A 94 -9.23 -14.76 23.22
N LEU A 95 -9.36 -13.44 23.26
CA LEU A 95 -9.19 -12.62 24.46
C LEU A 95 -10.51 -12.26 25.16
N THR A 96 -11.65 -12.61 24.56
CA THR A 96 -13.01 -12.34 25.09
C THR A 96 -13.65 -13.66 25.51
#